data_AF-A0A9E5U4K5-F1
#
_entry.id   AF-A0A9E5U4K5-F1
#
_cell.length_a   1.000
_cell.length_b   1.000
_cell.length_c   1.000
_cell.angle_alpha   90.00
_cell.angle_beta   90.00
_cell.angle_gamma   90.00
#
_symmetry.space_group_name_H-M   'P 1'
#
loop_
_entity.id
_entity.type
_entity.pdbx_description
1 polymer ?
#
loop_
_entity_poly.entity_id
_entity_poly.type
_entity_poly.pdbx_seq_one_letter_code
_entity_poly.pdbx_strand_id
1 'polypeptide(L)'
;MTTSDPVGTALGSIGAGATTGAVVVTMGVLLLRTLQSSSEPEAVGGTGDLVLGITVFAGIVVAAASGWLRSRAIDDLWRRGVTATLSVFGTTLLGLLAAPADMVGGRPGLAVYLLLLLVAAFLTHAAARQAASR
;
A
#
# COMPACT_ATOMS: atom_id res chain seq x y z
N MET A 1 0.96 -1.53 35.78
CA MET A 1 0.22 -1.96 34.58
C MET A 1 0.23 -0.79 33.62
N THR A 2 1.22 -0.72 32.74
CA THR A 2 1.31 0.32 31.70
C THR A 2 0.32 -0.07 30.61
N THR A 3 -0.73 0.73 30.45
CA THR A 3 -1.77 0.56 29.44
C THR A 3 -1.15 0.84 28.07
N SER A 4 -0.64 -0.19 27.40
CA SER A 4 -0.30 -0.10 25.98
C SER A 4 -1.54 0.37 25.22
N ASP A 5 -1.42 1.46 24.46
CA ASP A 5 -2.53 2.06 23.72
C ASP A 5 -2.94 1.13 22.55
N PRO A 6 -4.06 0.40 22.67
CA PRO A 6 -4.48 -0.56 21.66
C PRO A 6 -4.99 0.13 20.40
N VAL A 7 -5.47 1.38 20.51
CA VAL A 7 -5.98 2.16 19.40
C VAL A 7 -4.81 2.68 18.56
N GLY A 8 -3.76 3.21 19.20
CA GLY A 8 -2.54 3.62 18.52
C GLY A 8 -1.86 2.47 17.76
N THR A 9 -1.85 1.28 18.35
CA THR A 9 -1.31 0.07 17.71
C THR A 9 -2.14 -0.35 16.49
N ALA A 10 -3.47 -0.33 16.60
CA ALA A 10 -4.37 -0.63 15.50
C ALA A 10 -4.20 0.37 14.34
N LEU A 11 -4.22 1.67 14.62
CA LEU A 11 -4.04 2.73 13.61
C LEU A 11 -2.67 2.64 12.93
N GLY A 12 -1.60 2.41 13.70
CA GLY A 12 -0.26 2.22 13.15
C GLY A 12 -0.17 1.00 12.23
N SER A 13 -0.84 -0.11 12.59
CA SER A 13 -0.88 -1.32 11.75
C SER A 13 -1.64 -1.09 10.44
N ILE A 14 -2.76 -0.36 10.48
CA ILE A 14 -3.57 -0.01 9.31
C ILE A 14 -2.79 0.91 8.38
N GLY A 15 -2.18 1.97 8.92
CA GLY A 15 -1.38 2.91 8.14
C GLY A 15 -0.19 2.24 7.47
N ALA A 16 0.50 1.35 8.19
CA ALA A 16 1.61 0.58 7.65
C ALA A 16 1.14 -0.38 6.53
N GLY A 17 0.03 -1.10 6.73
CA GLY A 17 -0.50 -2.00 5.72
C GLY A 17 -0.97 -1.26 4.46
N ALA A 18 -1.70 -0.16 4.63
CA ALA A 18 -2.21 0.68 3.55
C ALA A 18 -1.09 1.28 2.68
N THR A 19 -0.08 1.85 3.31
CA THR A 19 1.04 2.48 2.60
C THR A 19 1.91 1.45 1.88
N THR A 20 2.20 0.30 2.51
CA THR A 20 3.00 -0.77 1.89
C THR A 20 2.30 -1.37 0.66
N GLY A 21 0.99 -1.65 0.77
CA GLY A 21 0.22 -2.11 -0.38
C GLY A 21 0.18 -1.08 -1.51
N ALA A 22 -0.01 0.20 -1.17
CA ALA A 22 -0.04 1.29 -2.16
C ALA A 22 1.30 1.49 -2.88
N VAL A 23 2.43 1.30 -2.20
CA VAL A 23 3.77 1.29 -2.83
C VAL A 23 3.85 0.21 -3.90
N VAL A 24 3.39 -1.01 -3.62
CA VAL A 24 3.41 -2.13 -4.58
C VAL A 24 2.57 -1.81 -5.81
N VAL A 25 1.35 -1.29 -5.61
CA VAL A 25 0.46 -0.90 -6.73
C VAL A 25 1.10 0.21 -7.56
N THR A 26 1.60 1.27 -6.92
CA THR A 26 2.18 2.43 -7.61
C THR A 26 3.45 2.05 -8.38
N MET A 27 4.27 1.15 -7.83
CA MET A 27 5.43 0.60 -8.53
C MET A 27 5.01 -0.19 -9.78
N GLY A 28 3.93 -0.96 -9.71
CA GLY A 28 3.34 -1.65 -10.85
C GLY A 28 2.89 -0.71 -11.96
N VAL A 29 2.19 0.37 -11.60
CA VAL A 29 1.76 1.42 -12.55
C VAL A 29 2.96 2.11 -13.20
N LEU A 30 3.99 2.43 -12.41
CA LEU A 30 5.21 3.06 -12.93
C LEU A 30 5.97 2.14 -13.89
N LEU A 31 6.02 0.83 -13.60
CA LEU A 31 6.60 -0.18 -14.47
C LEU A 31 5.82 -0.29 -15.78
N LEU A 32 4.49 -0.34 -15.72
CA LEU A 32 3.61 -0.36 -16.89
C LEU A 32 3.83 0.85 -17.79
N ARG A 33 3.86 2.05 -17.21
CA ARG A 33 4.11 3.27 -17.97
C ARG A 33 5.52 3.32 -18.56
N THR A 34 6.47 2.62 -17.93
CA THR A 34 7.82 2.44 -18.46
C THR A 34 7.83 1.49 -19.66
N LEU A 35 7.13 0.36 -19.58
CA LEU A 35 7.01 -0.60 -20.68
C LEU A 35 6.22 -0.03 -21.88
N GLN A 36 5.13 0.69 -21.62
CA GLN A 36 4.35 1.38 -22.64
C GLN A 36 5.15 2.43 -23.40
N SER A 37 6.13 3.07 -22.77
CA SER A 37 6.97 4.07 -23.44
C SER A 37 7.94 3.49 -24.47
N SER A 38 8.18 2.18 -24.42
CA SER A 38 9.21 1.47 -25.21
C SER A 38 8.63 0.51 -26.24
N SER A 39 7.31 0.29 -26.28
CA SER A 39 6.65 -0.74 -27.09
C SER A 39 5.58 -0.15 -28.01
N GLU A 40 5.41 -0.72 -29.21
CA GLU A 40 4.35 -0.30 -30.13
C GLU A 40 2.94 -0.53 -29.55
N PRO A 41 1.99 0.40 -29.78
CA PRO A 41 0.72 0.48 -29.05
C PRO A 41 -0.19 -0.76 -29.16
N GLU A 42 -0.04 -1.60 -30.18
CA GLU A 42 -0.93 -2.75 -30.42
C GLU A 42 -0.57 -4.00 -29.60
N ALA A 43 0.69 -4.19 -29.20
CA ALA A 43 1.12 -5.37 -28.42
C ALA A 43 0.86 -5.23 -26.91
N VAL A 44 0.58 -4.01 -26.42
CA VAL A 44 0.60 -3.68 -24.99
C VAL A 44 -0.77 -3.78 -24.31
N GLY A 45 -1.87 -3.81 -25.08
CA GLY A 45 -3.22 -3.85 -24.51
C GLY A 45 -3.47 -5.07 -23.60
N GLY A 46 -3.19 -6.27 -24.09
CA GLY A 46 -3.44 -7.51 -23.32
C GLY A 46 -2.44 -7.76 -22.18
N THR A 47 -1.15 -7.48 -22.42
CA THR A 47 -0.09 -7.68 -21.42
C THR A 47 -0.12 -6.60 -20.34
N GLY A 48 -0.46 -5.36 -20.72
CA GLY A 48 -0.58 -4.24 -19.79
C GLY A 48 -1.68 -4.48 -18.75
N ASP A 49 -2.85 -4.96 -19.18
CA ASP A 49 -3.98 -5.22 -18.30
C ASP A 49 -3.69 -6.37 -17.31
N LEU A 50 -2.98 -7.41 -17.77
CA LEU A 50 -2.50 -8.51 -16.93
C LEU A 50 -1.51 -8.04 -15.85
N VAL A 51 -0.53 -7.20 -16.20
CA VAL A 51 0.45 -6.68 -15.24
C VAL A 51 -0.23 -5.76 -14.23
N LEU A 52 -1.21 -4.96 -14.65
CA LEU A 52 -1.99 -4.10 -13.76
C LEU A 52 -2.82 -4.95 -12.79
N GLY A 53 -3.49 -5.99 -13.28
CA GLY A 53 -4.23 -6.95 -12.47
C GLY A 53 -3.33 -7.66 -11.45
N ILE A 54 -2.16 -8.16 -11.87
CA ILE A 54 -1.20 -8.85 -10.98
C ILE A 54 -0.68 -7.89 -9.91
N THR A 55 -0.33 -6.65 -10.26
CA THR A 55 0.25 -5.69 -9.32
C THR A 55 -0.78 -5.17 -8.32
N VAL A 56 -2.01 -4.94 -8.74
CA VAL A 56 -3.13 -4.61 -7.84
C VAL A 56 -3.42 -5.77 -6.89
N PHE A 57 -3.51 -6.99 -7.41
CA PHE A 57 -3.72 -8.19 -6.59
C PHE A 57 -2.59 -8.39 -5.58
N ALA A 58 -1.33 -8.27 -6.03
CA ALA A 58 -0.16 -8.34 -5.15
C ALA A 58 -0.20 -7.24 -4.07
N GLY A 59 -0.58 -6.00 -4.43
CA GLY A 59 -0.74 -4.90 -3.48
C GLY A 59 -1.80 -5.19 -2.41
N ILE A 60 -2.95 -5.74 -2.80
CA ILE A 60 -4.02 -6.16 -1.87
C ILE A 60 -3.51 -7.25 -0.93
N VAL A 61 -2.84 -8.28 -1.45
CA VAL A 61 -2.28 -9.38 -0.66
C VAL A 61 -1.24 -8.85 0.33
N VAL A 62 -0.33 -7.97 -0.12
CA VAL A 62 0.69 -7.36 0.75
C VAL A 62 0.05 -6.49 1.83
N ALA A 63 -1.00 -5.74 1.51
CA ALA A 63 -1.74 -4.93 2.47
C ALA A 63 -2.42 -5.78 3.55
N ALA A 64 -3.14 -6.82 3.13
CA ALA A 64 -3.81 -7.75 4.00
C ALA A 64 -2.80 -8.48 4.91
N ALA A 65 -1.73 -9.01 4.32
CA ALA A 65 -0.67 -9.71 5.05
C ALA A 65 0.04 -8.78 6.05
N SER A 66 0.34 -7.54 5.65
CA SER A 66 0.99 -6.56 6.53
C SER A 66 0.11 -6.14 7.70
N GLY A 67 -1.18 -5.88 7.45
CA GLY A 67 -2.16 -5.59 8.51
C GLY A 67 -2.37 -6.77 9.44
N TRP A 68 -2.39 -8.00 8.91
CA TRP A 68 -2.54 -9.23 9.69
C TRP A 68 -1.31 -9.58 10.53
N LEU A 69 -0.10 -9.53 9.95
CA LEU A 69 1.14 -9.86 10.66
C LEU A 69 1.40 -8.88 11.81
N ARG A 70 1.04 -7.61 11.62
CA ARG A 70 1.31 -6.55 12.61
C ARG A 70 0.25 -6.47 13.71
N SER A 71 -0.95 -6.99 13.47
CA SER A 71 -2.01 -7.14 14.46
C SER A 71 -1.92 -8.44 15.27
N ARG A 72 -0.91 -9.30 15.05
CA ARG A 72 -0.69 -10.53 15.82
C ARG A 72 -0.52 -10.35 17.33
N ALA A 73 -0.24 -9.14 17.81
CA ALA A 73 -0.18 -8.83 19.23
C ALA A 73 -1.56 -8.60 19.89
N ILE A 74 -2.62 -8.46 19.09
CA ILE A 74 -3.99 -8.25 19.58
C ILE A 74 -4.67 -9.61 19.67
N ASP A 75 -5.03 -10.13 20.84
CA ASP A 75 -5.56 -11.51 20.97
C ASP A 75 -6.91 -11.75 20.26
N ASP A 76 -7.66 -10.68 20.00
CA ASP A 76 -8.98 -10.74 19.37
C ASP A 76 -8.92 -10.88 17.84
N LEU A 77 -9.36 -12.04 17.35
CA LEU A 77 -9.41 -12.39 15.93
C LEU A 77 -10.28 -11.43 15.09
N TRP A 78 -11.38 -10.92 15.67
CA TRP A 78 -12.26 -9.97 15.00
C TRP A 78 -11.53 -8.67 14.70
N ARG A 79 -10.83 -8.12 15.70
CA ARG A 79 -10.01 -6.90 15.54
C ARG A 79 -8.91 -7.09 14.50
N ARG A 80 -8.24 -8.25 14.48
CA ARG A 80 -7.25 -8.57 13.43
C ARG A 80 -7.87 -8.55 12.04
N GLY A 81 -9.03 -9.17 11.87
CA GLY A 81 -9.78 -9.15 10.61
C GLY A 81 -10.09 -7.72 10.15
N VAL A 82 -10.62 -6.89 11.04
CA VAL A 82 -10.93 -5.48 10.75
C VAL A 82 -9.68 -4.70 10.35
N THR A 83 -8.55 -4.86 11.05
CA THR A 83 -7.30 -4.17 10.70
C THR A 83 -6.75 -4.57 9.32
N ALA A 84 -6.84 -5.84 8.95
CA ALA A 84 -6.44 -6.32 7.64
C ALA A 84 -7.33 -5.73 6.54
N THR A 85 -8.66 -5.73 6.73
CA THR A 85 -9.61 -5.15 5.78
C THR A 85 -9.42 -3.65 5.62
N LEU A 86 -9.21 -2.90 6.72
CA LEU A 86 -8.92 -1.46 6.66
C LEU A 86 -7.59 -1.17 5.96
N SER A 87 -6.59 -2.04 6.09
CA SER A 87 -5.32 -1.92 5.38
C SER A 87 -5.50 -2.11 3.87
N VAL A 88 -6.31 -3.08 3.46
CA VAL A 88 -6.68 -3.29 2.05
C VAL A 88 -7.44 -2.08 1.52
N PHE A 89 -8.43 -1.58 2.26
CA PHE A 89 -9.19 -0.41 1.87
C PHE A 89 -8.30 0.83 1.71
N GLY A 90 -7.41 1.08 2.68
CA GLY A 90 -6.43 2.17 2.59
C GLY A 90 -5.47 2.01 1.40
N THR A 91 -5.06 0.78 1.09
CA THR A 91 -4.25 0.47 -0.11
C THR A 91 -5.00 0.82 -1.37
N THR A 92 -6.28 0.46 -1.48
CA THR A 92 -7.10 0.79 -2.65
C THR A 92 -7.25 2.30 -2.82
N LEU A 93 -7.53 3.03 -1.74
CA LEU A 93 -7.64 4.50 -1.79
C LEU A 93 -6.34 5.19 -2.21
N LEU A 94 -5.22 4.78 -1.62
CA LEU A 94 -3.89 5.32 -1.94
C LEU A 94 -3.42 4.88 -3.32
N GLY A 95 -3.74 3.66 -3.75
CA GLY A 95 -3.45 3.17 -5.09
C GLY A 95 -4.24 3.93 -6.16
N LEU A 96 -5.50 4.27 -5.88
CA LEU A 96 -6.34 5.06 -6.79
C LEU A 96 -5.73 6.45 -7.05
N LEU A 97 -5.07 7.05 -6.05
CA LEU A 97 -4.36 8.32 -6.18
C LEU A 97 -3.12 8.27 -7.10
N ALA A 98 -2.65 7.08 -7.49
CA ALA A 98 -1.62 6.96 -8.52
C ALA A 98 -2.12 7.45 -9.89
N ALA A 99 -3.41 7.27 -10.21
CA ALA A 99 -3.99 7.74 -11.47
C ALA A 99 -3.94 9.27 -11.64
N PRO A 100 -4.41 10.10 -10.69
CA PRO A 100 -4.28 11.55 -10.82
C PRO A 100 -2.81 12.00 -10.76
N ALA A 101 -1.94 11.35 -9.99
CA ALA A 101 -0.50 11.65 -10.01
C ALA A 101 0.10 11.44 -11.42
N ASP A 102 -0.36 10.39 -12.10
CA ASP A 102 0.03 10.06 -13.47
C ASP A 102 -0.57 11.00 -14.53
N MET A 103 -1.77 11.54 -14.29
CA MET A 103 -2.38 12.55 -15.17
C MET A 103 -1.72 13.92 -15.03
N VAL A 104 -1.36 14.32 -13.81
CA VAL A 104 -0.79 15.65 -13.54
C VAL A 104 0.68 15.73 -13.95
N GLY A 105 1.46 14.68 -13.68
CA GLY A 105 2.91 14.70 -13.87
C GLY A 105 3.47 13.56 -14.70
N GLY A 106 2.65 12.64 -15.22
CA GLY A 106 3.13 11.44 -15.92
C GLY A 106 4.10 10.63 -15.07
N ARG A 107 5.18 10.16 -15.71
CA ARG A 107 6.23 9.37 -15.05
C ARG A 107 6.90 10.08 -13.86
N PRO A 108 7.35 11.36 -13.96
CA PRO A 108 7.92 12.04 -12.80
C PRO A 108 6.87 12.27 -11.70
N GLY A 109 5.60 12.50 -12.05
CA GLY A 109 4.49 12.57 -11.09
C GLY A 109 4.33 11.29 -10.28
N LEU A 110 4.30 10.14 -10.94
CA LEU A 110 4.28 8.83 -10.30
C LEU A 110 5.52 8.57 -9.44
N ALA A 111 6.72 8.95 -9.89
CA ALA A 111 7.95 8.76 -9.14
C ALA A 111 7.96 9.57 -7.83
N VAL A 112 7.50 10.83 -7.88
CA VAL A 112 7.33 11.66 -6.67
C VAL A 112 6.28 11.06 -5.75
N TYR A 113 5.14 10.61 -6.30
CA TYR A 113 4.09 9.99 -5.50
C TYR A 113 4.57 8.70 -4.82
N LEU A 114 5.32 7.87 -5.52
CA LEU A 114 5.95 6.68 -4.96
C LEU A 114 6.90 7.03 -3.80
N LEU A 115 7.72 8.08 -3.96
CA LEU A 115 8.61 8.56 -2.90
C LEU A 115 7.81 8.98 -1.65
N LEU A 116 6.71 9.71 -1.84
CA LEU A 116 5.82 10.12 -0.75
C LEU A 116 5.22 8.91 -0.03
N LEU A 117 4.78 7.89 -0.77
CA LEU A 117 4.27 6.64 -0.20
C LEU A 117 5.34 5.88 0.58
N LEU A 118 6.59 5.85 0.09
CA LEU A 118 7.73 5.23 0.80
C LEU A 118 8.03 5.95 2.12
N VAL A 119 8.01 7.28 2.12
CA VAL A 119 8.16 8.08 3.33
C VAL A 119 7.00 7.80 4.30
N ALA A 120 5.76 7.78 3.81
CA ALA A 120 4.59 7.46 4.63
C ALA A 120 4.65 6.04 5.22
N ALA A 121 5.10 5.05 4.44
CA ALA A 121 5.33 3.68 4.91
C ALA A 121 6.38 3.64 6.01
N PHE A 122 7.50 4.34 5.83
CA PHE A 122 8.55 4.43 6.85
C PHE A 122 8.02 5.04 8.16
N LEU A 123 7.31 6.18 8.08
CA LEU A 123 6.76 6.87 9.24
C LEU A 123 5.71 6.04 9.99
N THR A 124 4.79 5.41 9.26
CA THR A 124 3.75 4.55 9.87
C THR A 124 4.35 3.29 10.48
N HIS A 125 5.39 2.72 9.88
CA HIS A 125 6.16 1.62 10.47
C HIS A 125 6.89 2.02 11.75
N ALA A 126 7.47 3.22 11.79
CA ALA A 126 8.13 3.77 12.96
C ALA A 126 7.13 4.04 14.09
N ALA A 127 5.98 4.66 13.77
CA ALA A 127 4.89 4.91 14.72
C ALA A 127 4.33 3.60 15.31
N ALA A 128 4.14 2.56 14.48
CA ALA A 128 3.70 1.25 14.94
C ALA A 128 4.70 0.58 15.89
N ARG A 129 6.01 0.81 15.73
CA ARG A 129 7.03 0.30 16.66
C ARG A 129 7.02 1.04 17.99
N GLN A 130 6.85 2.37 17.96
CA GLN A 130 6.79 3.17 19.18
C GLN A 130 5.55 2.83 20.02
N ALA A 131 4.40 2.59 19.38
CA ALA A 131 3.17 2.19 20.05
C ALA A 131 3.30 0.83 20.77
N ALA A 132 4.07 -0.11 20.21
CA ALA A 132 4.31 -1.42 20.82
C ALA A 132 5.32 -1.40 21.98
N SER A 133 6.11 -0.33 22.11
CA SER A 133 7.11 -0.17 23.19
C SER A 133 6.61 0.60 24.42
N ARG A 134 5.38 1.13 24.39
CA ARG A 134 4.74 1.89 25.47
C ARG A 134 3.70 1.04 26.20
#